data_AF-A0A3B9R1W7-F1
#
_entry.id   AF-A0A3B9R1W7-F1
#
_cell.length_a   1.000
_cell.length_b   1.000
_cell.length_c   1.000
_cell.angle_alpha   90.00
_cell.angle_beta   90.00
_cell.angle_gamma   90.00
#
_symmetry.space_group_name_H-M   'P 1'
#
loop_
_entity.id
_entity.type
_entity.pdbx_description
1 polymer ?
#
loop_
_entity_poly.entity_id
_entity_poly.type
_entity_poly.pdbx_seq_one_letter_code
_entity_poly.pdbx_strand_id
1 'polypeptide(L)'
;CRYGPDGFRGAAPALLRATGYGEHVTDYERWMAEEFLLIIQIESKEAVDAIDDIAAVEGIDMMFIGPIDLSASLGALGQFDSTEFVEAFEKIEQSVLAAGKYLG
;
A
#
# COMPACT_ATOMS: atom_id res chain seq x y z
N CYS A 1 -8.44 4.96 -3.89
CA CYS A 1 -8.54 6.41 -3.55
C CYS A 1 -8.79 7.33 -4.78
N ARG A 2 -9.38 6.81 -5.86
CA ARG A 2 -9.59 7.55 -7.12
C ARG A 2 -11.01 8.13 -7.22
N TYR A 3 -11.20 9.11 -8.10
CA TYR A 3 -12.53 9.60 -8.49
C TYR A 3 -13.29 8.53 -9.28
N GLY A 4 -14.61 8.71 -9.43
CA GLY A 4 -15.39 7.86 -10.33
C GLY A 4 -14.95 8.05 -11.79
N PRO A 5 -14.93 6.98 -12.61
CA PRO A 5 -15.46 5.64 -12.34
C PRO A 5 -14.52 4.68 -11.58
N ASP A 6 -13.23 5.01 -11.46
CA ASP A 6 -12.19 4.09 -10.94
C ASP A 6 -12.15 4.01 -9.40
N GLY A 7 -13.09 4.66 -8.73
CA GLY A 7 -13.19 4.70 -7.28
C GLY A 7 -14.39 5.52 -6.81
N PHE A 8 -14.39 5.82 -5.51
CA PHE A 8 -15.51 6.45 -4.80
C PHE A 8 -15.11 7.73 -4.08
N ARG A 9 -13.98 8.36 -4.46
CA ARG A 9 -13.57 9.65 -3.89
C ARG A 9 -14.61 10.73 -4.22
N GLY A 10 -15.06 11.47 -3.20
CA GLY A 10 -15.96 12.62 -3.39
C GLY A 10 -15.29 13.77 -4.16
N ALA A 11 -15.97 14.30 -5.18
CA ALA A 11 -15.47 15.36 -6.04
C ALA A 11 -15.84 16.76 -5.51
N ALA A 12 -14.82 17.54 -5.15
CA ALA A 12 -14.94 18.96 -4.85
C ALA A 12 -13.66 19.73 -5.25
N PRO A 13 -13.09 19.50 -6.45
CA PRO A 13 -11.74 19.95 -6.79
C PRO A 13 -11.52 21.46 -6.70
N ALA A 14 -12.56 22.28 -6.82
CA ALA A 14 -12.47 23.73 -6.64
C ALA A 14 -12.24 24.20 -5.18
N LEU A 15 -12.34 23.31 -4.19
CA LEU A 15 -12.31 23.67 -2.76
C LEU A 15 -11.14 23.01 -1.99
N LEU A 16 -10.39 22.11 -2.63
CA LEU A 16 -9.38 21.29 -1.94
C LEU A 16 -8.06 22.04 -1.78
N ARG A 17 -7.38 21.87 -0.64
CA ARG A 17 -5.98 22.30 -0.49
C ARG A 17 -5.07 21.68 -1.56
N ALA A 18 -5.34 20.43 -1.95
CA ALA A 18 -4.57 19.68 -2.93
C ALA A 18 -4.58 20.30 -4.34
N THR A 19 -5.57 21.14 -4.65
CA THR A 19 -5.69 21.87 -5.92
C THR A 19 -5.36 23.36 -5.75
N GLY A 20 -4.74 23.76 -4.64
CA GLY A 20 -4.52 25.18 -4.35
C GLY A 20 -5.82 25.96 -4.19
N TYR A 21 -6.85 25.36 -3.56
CA TYR A 21 -8.19 25.95 -3.44
C TYR A 21 -8.82 26.30 -4.80
N GLY A 22 -8.59 25.44 -5.80
CA GLY A 22 -9.17 25.56 -7.14
C GLY A 22 -8.25 26.18 -8.20
N GLU A 23 -7.07 26.66 -7.84
CA GLU A 23 -6.11 27.27 -8.78
C GLU A 23 -5.47 26.23 -9.74
N HIS A 24 -5.26 25.00 -9.26
CA HIS A 24 -4.48 23.96 -9.95
C HIS A 24 -5.27 22.66 -10.18
N VAL A 25 -6.57 22.76 -10.51
CA VAL A 25 -7.44 21.57 -10.67
C VAL A 25 -6.91 20.62 -11.74
N THR A 26 -6.53 21.15 -12.91
CA THR A 26 -6.07 20.32 -14.04
C THR A 26 -4.74 19.63 -13.76
N ASP A 27 -3.80 20.33 -13.11
CA ASP A 27 -2.50 19.74 -12.73
C ASP A 27 -2.70 18.65 -11.68
N TYR A 28 -3.65 18.84 -10.76
CA TYR A 28 -4.00 17.84 -9.75
C TYR A 28 -4.58 16.57 -10.35
N GLU A 29 -5.47 16.70 -11.34
CA GLU A 29 -6.05 15.55 -12.05
C GLU A 29 -4.96 14.77 -12.79
N ARG A 30 -4.03 15.47 -13.46
CA ARG A 30 -2.87 14.82 -14.11
C ARG A 30 -1.98 14.12 -13.10
N TRP A 31 -1.61 14.78 -12.00
CA TRP A 31 -0.82 14.18 -10.93
C TRP A 31 -1.50 12.92 -10.36
N MET A 32 -2.82 12.93 -10.20
CA MET A 32 -3.55 11.74 -9.73
C MET A 32 -3.52 10.57 -10.72
N ALA A 33 -3.49 10.87 -12.01
CA ALA A 33 -3.41 9.86 -13.06
C ALA A 33 -2.01 9.26 -13.19
N GLU A 34 -0.96 10.08 -13.07
CA GLU A 34 0.41 9.71 -13.47
C GLU A 34 1.37 9.49 -12.30
N GLU A 35 1.17 10.17 -11.17
CA GLU A 35 2.17 10.30 -10.09
C GLU A 35 1.66 9.86 -8.71
N PHE A 36 0.35 9.60 -8.57
CA PHE A 36 -0.24 9.16 -7.32
C PHE A 36 0.20 7.74 -6.98
N LEU A 37 0.75 7.57 -5.77
CA LEU A 37 1.17 6.27 -5.24
C LEU A 37 0.23 5.80 -4.13
N LEU A 38 -0.20 4.54 -4.21
CA LEU A 38 -0.85 3.80 -3.14
C LEU A 38 0.15 2.83 -2.51
N ILE A 39 0.54 3.14 -1.29
CA ILE A 39 1.40 2.29 -0.44
C ILE A 39 0.51 1.69 0.63
N ILE A 40 0.54 0.36 0.77
CA ILE A 40 -0.15 -0.36 1.85
C ILE A 40 0.86 -0.96 2.82
N GLN A 41 0.43 -1.17 4.06
CA GLN A 41 1.25 -1.87 5.06
C GLN A 41 0.87 -3.35 5.15
N ILE A 42 1.88 -4.20 5.20
CA ILE A 42 1.77 -5.63 5.51
C ILE A 42 2.33 -5.84 6.90
N GLU A 43 1.43 -6.03 7.86
CA GLU A 43 1.76 -5.95 9.28
C GLU A 43 1.00 -6.95 10.16
N SER A 44 0.32 -7.92 9.55
CA SER A 44 -0.37 -8.98 10.28
C SER A 44 -0.15 -10.34 9.65
N LYS A 45 -0.30 -11.40 10.46
CA LYS A 45 -0.26 -12.79 10.02
C LYS A 45 -1.30 -13.05 8.92
N GLU A 46 -2.51 -12.51 9.06
CA GLU A 46 -3.57 -12.66 8.06
C GLU A 46 -3.20 -12.01 6.73
N ALA A 47 -2.50 -10.86 6.76
CA ALA A 47 -2.01 -10.21 5.55
C ALA A 47 -0.89 -11.03 4.87
N VAL A 48 -0.01 -11.66 5.66
CA VAL A 48 1.01 -12.61 5.15
C VAL A 48 0.34 -13.83 4.50
N ASP A 49 -0.73 -14.35 5.12
CA ASP A 49 -1.45 -15.51 4.62
C ASP A 49 -2.14 -15.20 3.28
N ALA A 50 -2.69 -13.99 3.11
CA ALA A 50 -3.37 -13.52 1.90
C ALA A 50 -2.45 -12.75 0.92
N ILE A 51 -1.13 -12.82 1.09
CA ILE A 51 -0.21 -11.89 0.43
C ILE A 51 -0.27 -11.91 -1.10
N ASP A 52 -0.47 -13.09 -1.71
CA ASP A 52 -0.54 -13.22 -3.17
C ASP A 52 -1.80 -12.55 -3.73
N ASP A 53 -2.94 -12.70 -3.04
CA ASP A 53 -4.19 -12.05 -3.42
C ASP A 53 -4.08 -10.53 -3.29
N ILE A 54 -3.45 -10.05 -2.22
CA ILE A 54 -3.19 -8.61 -2.01
C ILE A 54 -2.22 -8.09 -3.09
N ALA A 55 -1.15 -8.84 -3.38
CA ALA A 55 -0.17 -8.51 -4.40
C ALA A 55 -0.78 -8.54 -5.82
N ALA A 56 -1.89 -9.25 -6.04
CA ALA A 56 -2.63 -9.21 -7.31
C ALA A 56 -3.57 -7.99 -7.47
N VAL A 57 -3.87 -7.24 -6.39
CA VAL A 57 -4.79 -6.09 -6.48
C VAL A 57 -4.20 -4.96 -7.33
N GLU A 58 -4.92 -4.58 -8.38
CA GLU A 58 -4.55 -3.49 -9.27
C GLU A 58 -4.54 -2.12 -8.54
N GLY A 59 -3.55 -1.29 -8.89
CA GLY A 59 -3.42 0.06 -8.36
C GLY A 59 -2.78 0.17 -6.97
N ILE A 60 -2.29 -0.94 -6.40
CA ILE A 60 -1.32 -0.90 -5.30
C ILE A 60 0.08 -0.84 -5.91
N ASP A 61 0.82 0.23 -5.59
CA ASP A 61 2.15 0.46 -6.16
C ASP A 61 3.24 -0.13 -5.26
N MET A 62 3.06 -0.08 -3.94
CA MET A 62 4.05 -0.55 -2.97
C MET A 62 3.38 -1.27 -1.80
N MET A 63 4.07 -2.31 -1.32
CA MET A 63 3.73 -3.05 -0.12
C MET A 63 4.87 -2.87 0.88
N PHE A 64 4.61 -2.13 1.95
CA PHE A 64 5.56 -1.76 2.97
C PHE A 64 5.42 -2.70 4.17
N ILE A 65 6.51 -3.30 4.65
CA ILE A 65 6.45 -4.18 5.81
C ILE A 65 6.43 -3.33 7.08
N GLY A 66 5.43 -3.54 7.94
CA GLY A 66 5.38 -2.95 9.28
C GLY A 66 6.02 -3.91 10.29
N PRO A 67 7.34 -3.83 10.57
CA PRO A 67 8.04 -4.91 11.27
C PRO A 67 7.57 -5.09 12.72
N ILE A 68 7.29 -3.99 13.42
CA ILE A 68 6.86 -4.04 14.83
C ILE A 68 5.50 -4.72 14.92
N ASP A 69 4.51 -4.25 14.17
CA ASP A 69 3.16 -4.80 14.18
C ASP A 69 3.12 -6.24 13.62
N LEU A 70 3.92 -6.53 12.58
CA LEU A 70 4.05 -7.90 12.06
C LEU A 70 4.60 -8.85 13.12
N SER A 71 5.70 -8.47 13.79
CA SER A 71 6.27 -9.29 14.87
C SER A 71 5.29 -9.49 16.02
N ALA A 72 4.48 -8.47 16.35
CA ALA A 72 3.43 -8.57 17.35
C ALA A 72 2.33 -9.56 16.93
N SER A 73 1.87 -9.46 15.69
CA SER A 73 0.82 -10.33 15.12
C SER A 73 1.26 -11.79 15.01
N LEU A 74 2.56 -12.04 14.82
CA LEU A 74 3.14 -13.38 14.85
C LEU A 74 3.37 -13.93 16.28
N GLY A 75 3.08 -13.14 17.32
CA GLY A 75 3.27 -13.53 18.72
C GLY A 75 4.71 -13.41 19.23
N ALA A 76 5.57 -12.71 18.47
CA ALA A 76 7.01 -12.60 18.71
C ALA A 76 7.45 -11.12 18.72
N LEU A 77 6.73 -10.27 19.47
CA LEU A 77 6.92 -8.81 19.49
C LEU A 77 8.40 -8.41 19.64
N GLY A 78 8.94 -7.76 18.62
CA GLY A 78 10.33 -7.28 18.56
C GLY A 78 11.39 -8.35 18.29
N GLN A 79 11.02 -9.61 18.09
CA GLN A 79 11.93 -10.73 17.81
C GLN A 79 12.05 -10.93 16.29
N PHE A 80 12.80 -10.04 15.64
CA PHE A 80 12.94 -10.03 14.17
C PHE A 80 13.84 -11.15 13.61
N ASP A 81 14.55 -11.86 14.47
CA ASP A 81 15.36 -13.03 14.14
C ASP A 81 14.62 -14.36 14.37
N SER A 82 13.36 -14.31 14.83
CA SER A 82 12.52 -15.49 14.94
C SER A 82 12.28 -16.12 13.56
N THR A 83 12.21 -17.46 13.53
CA THR A 83 11.92 -18.21 12.30
C THR A 83 10.63 -17.72 11.66
N GLU A 84 9.59 -17.47 12.47
CA GLU A 84 8.28 -17.04 12.01
C GLU A 84 8.34 -15.66 11.34
N PHE A 85 9.11 -14.72 11.88
CA PHE A 85 9.26 -13.39 11.28
C PHE A 85 10.06 -13.45 9.97
N VAL A 86 11.16 -14.20 9.95
CA VAL A 86 12.00 -14.36 8.75
C VAL A 86 11.22 -15.03 7.63
N GLU A 87 10.50 -16.11 7.91
CA GLU A 87 9.65 -16.80 6.92
C GLU A 87 8.53 -15.88 6.39
N ALA A 88 7.91 -15.09 7.27
CA ALA A 88 6.90 -14.11 6.86
C ALA A 88 7.50 -13.03 5.95
N PHE A 89 8.67 -12.50 6.30
CA PHE A 89 9.38 -11.49 5.53
C PHE A 89 9.74 -12.02 4.12
N GLU A 90 10.35 -13.20 4.05
CA GLU A 90 10.74 -13.85 2.78
C GLU A 90 9.52 -14.11 1.89
N LYS A 91 8.40 -14.57 2.48
CA LYS A 91 7.16 -14.78 1.75
C LYS A 91 6.64 -13.47 1.16
N ILE A 92 6.61 -12.39 1.96
CA ILE A 92 6.19 -11.07 1.48
C ILE A 92 7.09 -10.60 0.34
N GLU A 93 8.41 -10.63 0.52
CA GLU A 93 9.37 -10.19 -0.49
C GLU A 93 9.15 -10.93 -1.82
N GLN A 94 9.05 -12.26 -1.77
CA GLN A 94 8.83 -13.07 -2.97
C GLN A 94 7.54 -12.70 -3.70
N SER A 95 6.42 -12.63 -2.98
CA SER A 95 5.10 -12.33 -3.58
C SER A 95 5.05 -10.91 -4.15
N VAL A 96 5.58 -9.92 -3.43
CA VAL A 96 5.59 -8.51 -3.85
C VAL A 96 6.43 -8.32 -5.11
N LEU A 97 7.64 -8.87 -5.13
CA LEU A 97 8.55 -8.74 -6.28
C LEU A 97 8.04 -9.53 -7.49
N ALA A 98 7.46 -10.72 -7.29
CA ALA A 98 6.85 -11.50 -8.35
C ALA A 98 5.66 -10.78 -9.01
N ALA A 99 4.91 -10.00 -8.24
CA ALA A 99 3.81 -9.16 -8.74
C ALA A 99 4.30 -7.87 -9.44
N GLY A 100 5.60 -7.59 -9.45
CA GLY A 100 6.17 -6.37 -10.05
C GLY A 100 5.86 -5.10 -9.26
N LYS A 101 5.54 -5.22 -7.96
CA LYS A 101 5.27 -4.09 -7.06
C LYS A 101 6.53 -3.69 -6.30
N TYR A 102 6.58 -2.46 -5.80
CA TYR A 102 7.68 -2.03 -4.95
C TYR A 102 7.55 -2.66 -3.56
N LEU A 103 8.68 -3.10 -3.01
CA LEU A 103 8.80 -3.54 -1.62
C LEU A 103 9.37 -2.39 -0.77
N GLY A 104 8.73 -2.14 0.37
CA GLY A 104 9.10 -1.08 1.32
C GLY A 104 9.36 -1.59 2.72
#